data_AF-G0PHQ7-F1
#
_entry.id   AF-G0PHQ7-F1
#
_cell.length_a   1.000
_cell.length_b   1.000
_cell.length_c   1.000
_cell.angle_alpha   90.00
_cell.angle_beta   90.00
_cell.angle_gamma   90.00
#
_symmetry.space_group_name_H-M   'P 1'
#
loop_
_entity.id
_entity.type
_entity.pdbx_description
1 polymer ?
#
loop_
_entity_poly.entity_id
_entity_poly.type
_entity_poly.pdbx_seq_one_letter_code
_entity_poly.pdbx_strand_id
1 'polypeptide(L)'
;MRLNCSSFLFSLFSVFVFVSASDDSDVQLKPALSQCKRTSPCGATLSTYPLLEPDAEESSGFGSGAAPPVYDEILTHEIYDLNATPELQNSTICSCPEDTVCDFESEKNAVKIDYHVTLRFCNLESISSVCKRHDVNVRVIGAAQASGDSVQEVSKAMMFCNCPNGFSRQPVEVWEGPDISLNYKCL
;
A
#
# COMPACT_ATOMS: atom_id res chain seq x y z
N MET A 1 15.99 -52.10 55.15
CA MET A 1 17.20 -52.47 54.38
C MET A 1 16.99 -52.01 52.95
N ARG A 2 17.90 -51.20 52.40
CA ARG A 2 17.85 -50.66 51.03
C ARG A 2 18.13 -51.77 50.00
N LEU A 3 17.59 -51.65 48.77
CA LEU A 3 18.22 -51.92 47.46
C LEU A 3 17.16 -51.67 46.36
N ASN A 4 17.14 -50.52 45.69
CA ASN A 4 17.87 -50.11 44.46
C ASN A 4 17.37 -50.74 43.14
N CYS A 5 16.80 -49.86 42.30
CA CYS A 5 17.06 -49.61 40.88
C CYS A 5 17.23 -50.80 39.89
N SER A 6 16.49 -50.81 38.77
CA SER A 6 17.03 -50.46 37.43
C SER A 6 16.10 -50.89 36.27
N SER A 7 15.79 -49.90 35.43
CA SER A 7 15.71 -49.94 33.96
C SER A 7 14.89 -51.03 33.25
N PHE A 8 13.69 -50.67 32.80
CA PHE A 8 13.03 -51.29 31.65
C PHE A 8 13.30 -50.47 30.38
N LEU A 9 14.11 -51.03 29.48
CA LEU A 9 14.26 -50.59 28.09
C LEU A 9 13.07 -51.15 27.29
N PHE A 10 12.10 -50.30 26.94
CA PHE A 10 11.08 -50.65 25.94
C PHE A 10 11.45 -50.03 24.60
N SER A 11 11.83 -50.90 23.66
CA SER A 11 12.03 -50.63 22.25
C SER A 11 10.68 -50.29 21.60
N LEU A 12 10.56 -49.07 21.07
CA LEU A 12 9.45 -48.66 20.21
C LEU A 12 9.92 -48.73 18.76
N PHE A 13 9.56 -49.80 18.06
CA PHE A 13 9.58 -49.84 16.60
C PHE A 13 8.36 -49.07 16.08
N SER A 14 8.52 -47.78 15.81
CA SER A 14 7.53 -46.99 15.06
C SER A 14 7.73 -47.26 13.57
N VAL A 15 6.74 -47.92 12.96
CA VAL A 15 6.65 -48.12 11.51
C VAL A 15 6.34 -46.76 10.87
N PHE A 16 7.30 -46.21 10.11
CA PHE A 16 7.08 -45.02 9.29
C PHE A 16 6.48 -45.44 7.94
N VAL A 17 5.21 -45.10 7.71
CA VAL A 17 4.60 -45.18 6.39
C VAL A 17 4.98 -43.91 5.64
N PHE A 18 5.95 -43.99 4.74
CA PHE A 18 6.27 -42.94 3.78
C PHE A 18 5.29 -43.04 2.61
N VAL A 19 4.35 -42.10 2.52
CA VAL A 19 3.59 -41.84 1.29
C VAL A 19 4.29 -40.68 0.59
N SER A 20 5.11 -41.00 -0.41
CA SER A 20 5.67 -40.01 -1.33
C SER A 20 4.67 -39.78 -2.46
N ALA A 21 3.82 -38.77 -2.32
CA ALA A 21 3.11 -38.17 -3.44
C ALA A 21 3.90 -36.93 -3.85
N SER A 22 4.71 -37.10 -4.91
CA SER A 22 5.42 -36.05 -5.62
C SER A 22 4.42 -35.29 -6.47
N ASP A 23 4.07 -34.07 -6.06
CA ASP A 23 3.55 -33.06 -6.97
C ASP A 23 4.07 -31.70 -6.49
N ASP A 24 5.26 -31.34 -6.98
CA ASP A 24 5.90 -30.03 -6.81
C ASP A 24 5.06 -28.99 -7.57
N SER A 25 4.01 -28.51 -6.91
CA SER A 25 3.44 -27.21 -7.19
C SER A 25 3.75 -26.36 -5.97
N ASP A 26 4.69 -25.41 -6.13
CA ASP A 26 4.96 -24.35 -5.17
C ASP A 26 3.66 -23.55 -4.97
N VAL A 27 2.80 -24.02 -4.06
CA VAL A 27 1.66 -23.26 -3.56
C VAL A 27 2.27 -22.17 -2.71
N GLN A 28 2.51 -21.01 -3.32
CA GLN A 28 2.91 -19.80 -2.62
C GLN A 28 1.78 -19.46 -1.64
N LEU A 29 1.95 -19.90 -0.39
CA LEU A 29 0.99 -19.72 0.68
C LEU A 29 0.97 -18.23 1.02
N LYS A 30 0.10 -17.45 0.35
CA LYS A 30 -0.12 -16.06 0.74
C LYS A 30 -0.50 -16.05 2.23
N PRO A 31 0.15 -15.25 3.07
CA PRO A 31 -0.19 -15.15 4.48
C PRO A 31 -1.70 -14.87 4.61
N ALA A 32 -2.37 -15.59 5.51
CA ALA A 32 -3.76 -15.30 5.80
C ALA A 32 -3.89 -13.83 6.25
N LEU A 33 -4.74 -13.07 5.54
CA LEU A 33 -4.94 -11.67 5.83
C LEU A 33 -5.50 -11.50 7.24
N SER A 34 -4.92 -10.59 8.02
CA SER A 34 -5.46 -10.23 9.33
C SER A 34 -6.81 -9.52 9.18
N GLN A 35 -7.65 -9.58 10.21
CA GLN A 35 -8.91 -8.85 10.24
C GLN A 35 -8.68 -7.33 10.30
N CYS A 36 -9.49 -6.56 9.57
CA CYS A 36 -9.38 -5.11 9.54
C CYS A 36 -9.67 -4.45 10.88
N LYS A 37 -8.81 -3.51 11.26
CA LYS A 37 -9.07 -2.57 12.36
C LYS A 37 -9.98 -1.44 11.88
N ARG A 38 -10.63 -0.75 12.81
CA ARG A 38 -11.53 0.38 12.54
C ARG A 38 -10.90 1.47 11.65
N THR A 39 -9.62 1.78 11.84
CA THR A 39 -8.91 2.82 11.07
C THR A 39 -8.20 2.27 9.83
N SER A 40 -8.26 0.97 9.59
CA SER A 40 -7.58 0.33 8.47
C SER A 40 -8.56 0.12 7.31
N PRO A 41 -8.25 0.61 6.10
CA PRO A 41 -8.98 0.22 4.92
C PRO A 41 -8.75 -1.26 4.64
N CYS A 42 -9.77 -1.93 4.10
CA CYS A 42 -9.68 -3.32 3.66
C CYS A 42 -8.94 -3.49 2.35
N GLY A 43 -8.87 -2.42 1.55
CA GLY A 43 -8.15 -2.42 0.29
C GLY A 43 -7.84 -1.02 -0.20
N ALA A 44 -7.05 -0.96 -1.27
CA ALA A 44 -6.73 0.27 -1.96
C ALA A 44 -6.77 0.04 -3.47
N THR A 45 -7.26 1.03 -4.19
CA THR A 45 -7.15 1.15 -5.64
C THR A 45 -6.08 2.19 -5.94
N LEU A 46 -5.06 1.80 -6.70
CA LEU A 46 -4.03 2.67 -7.21
C LEU A 46 -4.33 3.04 -8.66
N SER A 47 -4.29 4.33 -8.96
CA SER A 47 -4.45 4.89 -10.29
C SER A 47 -3.10 5.38 -10.80
N THR A 48 -2.56 4.69 -11.80
CA THR A 48 -1.31 5.08 -12.47
C THR A 48 -1.64 5.79 -13.76
N TYR A 49 -1.20 7.03 -13.87
CA TYR A 49 -1.39 7.85 -15.07
C TYR A 49 -0.13 7.78 -15.94
N PRO A 50 -0.26 7.82 -17.27
CA PRO A 50 0.89 7.94 -18.15
C PRO A 50 1.60 9.27 -17.92
N LEU A 51 2.90 9.31 -18.19
CA LEU A 51 3.65 10.55 -18.13
C LEU A 51 3.28 11.44 -19.33
N LEU A 52 3.23 12.76 -19.13
CA LEU A 52 3.20 13.70 -20.25
C LEU A 52 4.50 13.52 -21.04
N GLU A 53 4.38 13.45 -22.37
CA GLU A 53 5.57 13.51 -23.23
C GLU A 53 6.25 14.85 -22.98
N PRO A 54 7.58 14.89 -22.74
CA PRO A 54 8.28 16.15 -22.66
C PRO A 54 8.11 16.84 -24.01
N ASP A 55 7.57 18.06 -24.00
CA ASP A 55 7.39 18.86 -25.22
C ASP A 55 8.71 18.87 -25.98
N ALA A 56 8.75 18.20 -27.13
CA ALA A 56 9.94 18.07 -27.97
C ALA A 56 10.45 19.44 -28.49
N GLU A 57 9.72 20.53 -28.24
CA GLU A 57 10.12 21.89 -28.55
C GLU A 57 11.16 22.48 -27.57
N GLU A 58 11.34 21.91 -26.36
CA GLU A 58 12.46 22.31 -25.47
C GLU A 58 13.77 21.52 -25.72
N SER A 59 13.76 20.56 -26.65
CA SER A 59 14.96 19.78 -27.04
C SER A 59 15.60 20.27 -28.34
N SER A 60 15.46 21.55 -28.69
CA SER A 60 16.10 22.12 -29.89
C SER A 60 16.71 23.51 -29.67
N GLY A 61 17.93 23.54 -29.11
CA GLY A 61 18.83 24.68 -29.32
C GLY A 61 19.72 25.06 -28.14
N PHE A 62 20.83 24.36 -27.93
CA PHE A 62 21.98 24.97 -27.26
C PHE A 62 23.12 25.18 -28.28
N GLY A 63 23.03 26.32 -28.95
CA GLY A 63 24.19 27.03 -29.48
C GLY A 63 24.99 27.63 -28.33
N SER A 64 26.31 27.65 -28.51
CA SER A 64 27.36 28.15 -27.63
C SER A 64 27.02 29.44 -26.86
N GLY A 65 27.04 29.40 -25.53
CA GLY A 65 27.00 30.60 -24.69
C GLY A 65 26.73 30.25 -23.23
N ALA A 66 27.75 30.35 -22.39
CA ALA A 66 27.71 29.98 -20.98
C ALA A 66 26.64 30.77 -20.19
N ALA A 67 25.62 30.06 -19.73
CA ALA A 67 24.91 30.37 -18.49
C ALA A 67 25.05 29.13 -17.58
N PRO A 68 25.43 29.29 -16.29
CA PRO A 68 25.50 28.16 -15.37
C PRO A 68 24.09 27.54 -15.24
N PRO A 69 23.98 26.21 -15.08
CA PRO A 69 22.66 25.60 -14.93
C PRO A 69 22.06 26.11 -13.62
N VAL A 70 21.00 26.90 -13.73
CA VAL A 70 20.14 27.29 -12.61
C VAL A 70 19.38 26.03 -12.22
N TYR A 71 19.94 25.26 -11.29
CA TYR A 71 19.19 24.20 -10.62
C TYR A 71 18.41 24.83 -9.48
N ASP A 72 17.29 25.49 -9.79
CA ASP A 72 16.36 26.04 -8.79
C ASP A 72 14.91 25.69 -9.19
N GLU A 73 14.43 24.54 -8.69
CA GLU A 73 13.10 24.34 -8.09
C GLU A 73 11.80 24.85 -8.76
N ILE A 74 11.71 25.09 -10.07
CA ILE A 74 10.43 25.37 -10.73
C ILE A 74 10.37 24.77 -12.13
N LEU A 75 10.13 23.46 -12.21
CA LEU A 75 9.26 22.91 -13.25
C LEU A 75 8.31 21.95 -12.54
N THR A 76 7.30 22.51 -11.87
CA THR A 76 6.04 21.83 -11.61
C THR A 76 5.31 21.63 -12.94
N HIS A 77 5.94 20.98 -13.91
CA HIS A 77 5.20 20.38 -14.99
C HIS A 77 4.47 19.20 -14.38
N GLU A 78 3.16 19.15 -14.55
CA GLU A 78 2.38 17.98 -14.20
C GLU A 78 2.97 16.81 -14.98
N ILE A 79 3.84 16.02 -14.35
CA ILE A 79 4.58 14.97 -15.07
C ILE A 79 3.61 13.90 -15.59
N TYR A 80 2.37 13.86 -15.08
CA TYR A 80 1.34 12.90 -15.42
C TYR A 80 0.22 13.53 -16.25
N ASP A 81 -0.24 12.82 -17.28
CA ASP A 81 -1.48 13.17 -17.99
C ASP A 81 -2.69 12.75 -17.16
N LEU A 82 -3.20 13.66 -16.32
CA LEU A 82 -4.39 13.42 -15.50
C LEU A 82 -5.70 13.39 -16.30
N ASN A 83 -5.67 13.74 -17.59
CA ASN A 83 -6.83 13.63 -18.49
C ASN A 83 -6.92 12.24 -19.15
N ALA A 84 -5.82 11.49 -19.18
CA ALA A 84 -5.81 10.12 -19.68
C ALA A 84 -6.57 9.16 -18.75
N THR A 85 -6.98 8.01 -19.29
CA THR A 85 -7.57 6.94 -18.48
C THR A 85 -6.46 6.24 -17.69
N PRO A 86 -6.51 6.25 -16.35
CA PRO A 86 -5.46 5.62 -15.54
C PRO A 86 -5.55 4.10 -15.61
N GLU A 87 -4.41 3.45 -15.44
CA GLU A 87 -4.35 2.02 -15.11
C GLU A 87 -4.72 1.84 -13.63
N LEU A 88 -5.72 0.99 -13.38
CA LEU A 88 -6.23 0.74 -12.02
C LEU A 88 -5.69 -0.59 -11.49
N GLN A 89 -5.09 -0.54 -10.30
CA GLN A 89 -4.62 -1.72 -9.60
C GLN A 89 -5.27 -1.82 -8.21
N ASN A 90 -6.02 -2.90 -7.98
CA ASN A 90 -6.65 -3.17 -6.70
C ASN A 90 -5.75 -4.05 -5.82
N SER A 91 -5.65 -3.68 -4.54
CA SER A 91 -4.89 -4.42 -3.53
C SER A 91 -5.75 -4.64 -2.28
N THR A 92 -5.74 -5.87 -1.75
CA THR A 92 -6.42 -6.20 -0.49
C THR A 92 -5.40 -6.15 0.65
N ILE A 93 -5.72 -5.36 1.68
CA ILE A 93 -4.82 -5.08 2.81
C ILE A 93 -5.20 -5.92 4.04
N CYS A 94 -6.50 -6.11 4.29
CA CYS A 94 -7.00 -6.89 5.40
C CYS A 94 -8.39 -7.46 5.09
N SER A 95 -8.79 -8.48 5.84
CA SER A 95 -10.11 -9.11 5.68
C SER A 95 -11.16 -8.39 6.51
N CYS A 96 -12.30 -8.10 5.91
CA CYS A 96 -13.44 -7.54 6.61
C CYS A 96 -14.02 -8.51 7.65
N PRO A 97 -14.58 -8.02 8.76
CA PRO A 97 -15.29 -8.85 9.72
C PRO A 97 -16.59 -9.44 9.13
N GLU A 98 -16.94 -10.66 9.55
CA GLU A 98 -18.26 -11.28 9.30
C GLU A 98 -18.63 -11.43 7.80
N ASP A 99 -19.90 -11.20 7.45
CA ASP A 99 -20.50 -11.27 6.10
C ASP A 99 -20.23 -10.01 5.25
N THR A 100 -19.35 -9.10 5.70
CA THR A 100 -19.01 -7.90 4.93
C THR A 100 -17.85 -8.17 3.98
N VAL A 101 -17.93 -7.63 2.77
CA VAL A 101 -16.91 -7.82 1.73
C VAL A 101 -16.21 -6.50 1.45
N CYS A 102 -14.91 -6.57 1.18
CA CYS A 102 -14.17 -5.43 0.67
C CYS A 102 -14.53 -5.21 -0.80
N ASP A 103 -15.52 -4.35 -1.05
CA ASP A 103 -16.07 -4.10 -2.37
C ASP A 103 -15.30 -2.97 -3.09
N PHE A 104 -14.67 -3.31 -4.21
CA PHE A 104 -13.94 -2.37 -5.07
C PHE A 104 -14.82 -1.69 -6.11
N GLU A 105 -16.00 -2.24 -6.40
CA GLU A 105 -16.94 -1.72 -7.39
C GLU A 105 -17.85 -0.64 -6.79
N SER A 106 -18.13 -0.73 -5.48
CA SER A 106 -19.00 0.22 -4.77
C SER A 106 -18.27 1.44 -4.24
N GLU A 107 -18.71 2.64 -4.64
CA GLU A 107 -18.18 3.92 -4.12
C GLU A 107 -18.61 4.23 -2.68
N LYS A 108 -19.58 3.49 -2.11
CA LYS A 108 -20.19 3.83 -0.81
C LYS A 108 -19.16 3.91 0.33
N ASN A 109 -18.17 3.01 0.34
CA ASN A 109 -17.12 2.96 1.35
C ASN A 109 -15.74 3.33 0.79
N ALA A 110 -15.73 4.08 -0.31
CA ALA A 110 -14.52 4.55 -0.95
C ALA A 110 -14.15 5.95 -0.46
N VAL A 111 -12.86 6.17 -0.23
CA VAL A 111 -12.30 7.48 0.10
C VAL A 111 -11.17 7.75 -0.85
N LYS A 112 -11.41 8.66 -1.80
CA LYS A 112 -10.37 9.16 -2.70
C LYS A 112 -9.48 10.12 -1.92
N ILE A 113 -8.23 9.73 -1.69
CA ILE A 113 -7.27 10.52 -0.90
C ILE A 113 -6.56 11.53 -1.79
N ASP A 114 -6.12 11.09 -2.97
CA ASP A 114 -5.57 11.95 -4.02
C ASP A 114 -5.92 11.37 -5.40
N TYR A 115 -5.23 11.83 -6.45
CA TYR A 115 -5.43 11.35 -7.81
C TYR A 115 -4.99 9.89 -7.98
N HIS A 116 -4.01 9.42 -7.21
CA HIS A 116 -3.40 8.09 -7.36
C HIS A 116 -3.97 7.06 -6.40
N VAL A 117 -4.51 7.45 -5.24
CA VAL A 117 -4.86 6.51 -4.18
C VAL A 117 -6.31 6.69 -3.75
N THR A 118 -7.07 5.61 -3.89
CA THR A 118 -8.41 5.47 -3.31
C THR A 118 -8.41 4.34 -2.30
N LEU A 119 -8.79 4.64 -1.05
CA LEU A 119 -8.90 3.65 0.02
C LEU A 119 -10.33 3.10 0.09
N ARG A 120 -10.47 1.80 0.38
CA ARG A 120 -11.75 1.11 0.54
C ARG A 120 -11.89 0.59 1.96
N PHE A 121 -13.01 0.85 2.60
CA PHE A 121 -13.28 0.40 3.97
C PHE A 121 -14.41 -0.65 3.98
N CYS A 122 -14.39 -1.56 4.95
CA CYS A 122 -15.53 -2.44 5.20
C CYS A 122 -16.76 -1.64 5.63
N ASN A 123 -16.53 -0.63 6.49
CA ASN A 123 -17.55 0.29 6.98
C ASN A 123 -16.92 1.66 7.26
N LEU A 124 -17.20 2.63 6.37
CA LEU A 124 -16.68 3.99 6.48
C LEU A 124 -17.32 4.79 7.62
N GLU A 125 -18.57 4.49 7.99
CA GLU A 125 -19.28 5.17 9.10
C GLU A 125 -18.58 4.95 10.44
N SER A 126 -17.78 3.88 10.55
CA SER A 126 -16.95 3.66 11.72
C SER A 126 -15.89 4.76 11.89
N ILE A 127 -15.49 5.48 10.85
CA ILE A 127 -14.55 6.61 10.93
C ILE A 127 -15.36 7.92 10.98
N SER A 128 -16.24 8.05 11.97
CA SER A 128 -17.22 9.15 12.06
C SER A 128 -16.67 10.46 12.63
N SER A 129 -15.52 10.45 13.30
CA SER A 129 -14.94 11.67 13.85
C SER A 129 -14.30 12.50 12.75
N VAL A 130 -14.68 13.77 12.65
CA VAL A 130 -14.00 14.76 11.79
C VAL A 130 -12.68 15.16 12.45
N CYS A 131 -11.60 15.18 11.67
CA CYS A 131 -10.29 15.54 12.20
C CYS A 131 -10.24 17.00 12.68
N LYS A 132 -9.56 17.23 13.80
CA LYS A 132 -9.13 18.59 14.18
C LYS A 132 -7.86 18.89 13.37
N ARG A 133 -7.83 19.99 12.63
CA ARG A 133 -6.72 20.31 11.72
C ARG A 133 -5.36 20.26 12.47
N HIS A 134 -4.33 19.78 11.76
CA HIS A 134 -2.87 20.03 11.91
C HIS A 134 -1.97 18.78 11.93
N ASP A 135 -2.52 17.58 12.15
CA ASP A 135 -1.73 16.33 12.15
C ASP A 135 -1.95 15.48 10.88
N VAL A 136 -1.09 14.48 10.69
CA VAL A 136 -1.24 13.44 9.65
C VAL A 136 -2.47 12.59 9.98
N ASN A 137 -3.49 12.65 9.13
CA ASN A 137 -4.77 11.97 9.34
C ASN A 137 -4.89 10.69 8.52
N VAL A 138 -4.13 10.60 7.42
CA VAL A 138 -4.04 9.41 6.57
C VAL A 138 -2.59 9.12 6.27
N ARG A 139 -2.22 7.85 6.35
CA ARG A 139 -0.92 7.33 5.94
C ARG A 139 -1.12 6.11 5.05
N VAL A 140 -0.42 6.09 3.92
CA VAL A 140 -0.38 4.97 2.97
C VAL A 140 1.07 4.56 2.81
N ILE A 141 1.37 3.29 3.02
CA ILE A 141 2.72 2.72 2.96
C ILE A 141 2.72 1.63 1.90
N GLY A 142 3.79 1.58 1.12
CA GLY A 142 3.91 0.66 0.02
C GLY A 142 5.23 0.80 -0.73
N ALA A 143 5.52 -0.18 -1.58
CA ALA A 143 6.69 -0.15 -2.45
C ALA A 143 6.62 1.07 -3.37
N ALA A 144 7.71 1.82 -3.51
CA ALA A 144 7.73 3.01 -4.36
C ALA A 144 7.55 2.68 -5.84
N GLN A 145 6.81 3.52 -6.57
CA GLN A 145 6.87 3.55 -8.03
C GLN A 145 8.24 4.04 -8.50
N ALA A 146 8.58 3.80 -9.76
CA ALA A 146 9.86 4.20 -10.35
C ALA A 146 10.12 5.73 -10.26
N SER A 147 9.06 6.56 -10.26
CA SER A 147 9.17 8.01 -10.07
C SER A 147 9.50 8.41 -8.62
N GLY A 148 9.25 7.55 -7.64
CA GLY A 148 9.36 7.87 -6.20
C GLY A 148 8.19 8.70 -5.64
N ASP A 149 7.30 9.20 -6.52
CA ASP A 149 6.21 10.11 -6.16
C ASP A 149 4.90 9.41 -5.84
N SER A 150 4.84 8.09 -5.84
CA SER A 150 3.66 7.29 -5.47
C SER A 150 4.06 5.86 -5.12
N VAL A 151 3.09 5.06 -4.67
CA VAL A 151 3.29 3.64 -4.36
C VAL A 151 2.80 2.77 -5.52
N GLN A 152 3.53 1.68 -5.81
CA GLN A 152 3.17 0.67 -6.78
C GLN A 152 2.24 -0.39 -6.18
N GLU A 153 2.36 -0.66 -4.89
CA GLU A 153 1.51 -1.59 -4.16
C GLU A 153 1.33 -1.07 -2.73
N VAL A 154 0.12 -1.15 -2.18
CA VAL A 154 -0.14 -0.72 -0.79
C VAL A 154 0.04 -1.91 0.15
N SER A 155 1.08 -1.87 0.98
CA SER A 155 1.31 -2.87 2.03
C SER A 155 0.50 -2.56 3.29
N LYS A 156 0.30 -1.27 3.59
CA LYS A 156 -0.43 -0.83 4.77
C LYS A 156 -1.02 0.55 4.57
N ALA A 157 -2.24 0.76 5.07
CA ALA A 157 -2.83 2.09 5.11
C ALA A 157 -3.63 2.30 6.41
N MET A 158 -3.76 3.56 6.81
CA MET A 158 -4.47 3.98 8.01
C MET A 158 -5.14 5.34 7.76
N MET A 159 -6.41 5.45 8.16
CA MET A 159 -7.15 6.72 8.26
C MET A 159 -7.71 6.86 9.66
N PHE A 160 -7.28 7.91 10.37
CA PHE A 160 -7.64 8.10 11.77
C PHE A 160 -8.99 8.79 11.96
N CYS A 161 -9.40 9.62 11.01
CA CYS A 161 -10.59 10.46 11.06
C CYS A 161 -10.96 10.93 9.65
N ASN A 162 -12.16 11.48 9.48
CA ASN A 162 -12.67 11.94 8.19
C ASN A 162 -12.28 13.41 7.93
N CYS A 163 -11.94 13.74 6.67
CA CYS A 163 -11.60 15.08 6.20
C CYS A 163 -12.65 15.55 5.16
N PRO A 164 -13.69 16.31 5.55
CA PRO A 164 -14.79 16.68 4.64
C PRO A 164 -14.35 17.61 3.50
N ASN A 165 -13.27 18.37 3.69
CA ASN A 165 -12.73 19.27 2.66
C ASN A 165 -11.68 18.59 1.76
N GLY A 166 -11.44 17.28 1.94
CA GLY A 166 -10.38 16.54 1.25
C GLY A 166 -9.03 16.60 1.97
N PHE A 167 -8.00 16.16 1.24
CA PHE A 167 -6.68 15.88 1.79
C PHE A 167 -5.59 16.71 1.09
N SER A 168 -4.57 17.09 1.85
CA SER A 168 -3.34 17.71 1.37
C SER A 168 -2.18 16.76 1.57
N ARG A 169 -1.53 16.38 0.48
CA ARG A 169 -0.36 15.52 0.47
C ARG A 169 0.83 16.21 1.11
N GLN A 170 1.51 15.51 2.01
CA GLN A 170 2.79 15.93 2.60
C GLN A 170 3.94 15.33 1.78
N PRO A 171 5.19 15.84 1.94
CA PRO A 171 6.35 15.23 1.30
C PRO A 171 6.46 13.73 1.57
N VAL A 172 6.91 12.99 0.57
CA VAL A 172 7.13 11.54 0.68
C VAL A 172 8.20 11.27 1.73
N GLU A 173 7.94 10.33 2.63
CA GLU A 173 8.90 9.88 3.65
C GLU A 173 9.41 8.48 3.31
N VAL A 174 10.71 8.23 3.53
CA VAL A 174 11.24 6.85 3.51
C VAL A 174 10.67 6.09 4.70
N TRP A 175 10.25 4.85 4.47
CA TRP A 175 9.72 3.99 5.54
C TRP A 175 10.72 2.88 5.91
N GLU A 176 10.52 1.67 5.40
CA GLU A 176 11.36 0.50 5.68
C GLU A 176 11.67 -0.25 4.39
N GLY A 177 12.95 -0.55 4.15
CA GLY A 177 13.37 -1.23 2.91
C GLY A 177 13.02 -0.40 1.66
N PRO A 178 12.35 -0.99 0.65
CA PRO A 178 11.91 -0.28 -0.55
C PRO A 178 10.61 0.52 -0.35
N ASP A 179 9.98 0.45 0.82
CA ASP A 179 8.70 1.10 1.06
C ASP A 179 8.86 2.59 1.38
N ILE A 180 7.92 3.37 0.83
CA ILE A 180 7.73 4.78 1.14
C ILE A 180 6.42 4.99 1.90
N SER A 181 6.32 6.13 2.58
CA SER A 181 5.14 6.57 3.30
C SER A 181 4.58 7.84 2.69
N LEU A 182 3.35 7.75 2.19
CA LEU A 182 2.55 8.87 1.72
C LEU A 182 1.67 9.35 2.87
N ASN A 183 1.93 10.57 3.34
CA ASN A 183 1.22 11.17 4.46
C ASN A 183 0.28 12.27 3.98
N TYR A 184 -0.90 12.36 4.59
CA TYR A 184 -1.89 13.37 4.23
C TYR A 184 -2.50 14.05 5.46
N LYS A 185 -2.71 15.36 5.34
CA LYS A 185 -3.42 16.21 6.31
C LYS A 185 -4.80 16.59 5.75
N CYS A 186 -5.76 16.95 6.59
CA CYS A 186 -7.01 17.51 6.09
C CYS A 186 -6.81 18.94 5.57
N LEU A 187 -7.58 19.31 4.56
CA LEU A 187 -7.68 20.69 4.05
C LEU A 187 -8.47 21.64 4.96
#